data_AF-A0AAQ3LIH7-F1
#
_entry.id   AF-A0AAQ3LIH7-F1
#
_cell.length_a   1.000
_cell.length_b   1.000
_cell.length_c   1.000
_cell.angle_alpha   90.00
_cell.angle_beta   90.00
_cell.angle_gamma   90.00
#
_symmetry.space_group_name_H-M   'P 1'
#
loop_
_entity.id
_entity.type
_entity.pdbx_description
1 polymer ?
#
loop_
_entity_poly.entity_id
_entity_poly.type
_entity_poly.pdbx_seq_one_letter_code
_entity_poly.pdbx_strand_id
1 'polypeptide(L)'
;MKYHTIISLLALSLFGSPMLHAQGLGQQYSISFKTVGWGKSYRGLYMMVGGEKKPVVVGKMGLSPKLQYYGPSPLVLYRDTQVGEVTEPKPVASVNLEGVSSPLLMLVSGQPDSPQIRVMDDSGLYQPAGMTVINMSSKLLAFSIGDERFSIPPDEKKQLDLKSQMGSRETAWTEVTTSIGAQDEKGDWRVVYRKRWPISDTSSLLVFAVEEHGNVLTKMVRNYLNR
;
A
#
# COMPACT_ATOMS: atom_id res chain seq x y z
N MET A 1 -61.00 -66.25 -21.46
CA MET A 1 -60.10 -65.53 -22.40
C MET A 1 -60.76 -64.22 -22.80
N LYS A 2 -60.21 -63.08 -22.38
CA LYS A 2 -60.28 -61.76 -23.03
C LYS A 2 -59.29 -60.84 -22.31
N TYR A 3 -58.49 -60.15 -23.11
CA TYR A 3 -57.24 -59.49 -22.76
C TYR A 3 -57.43 -58.00 -22.44
N HIS A 4 -56.51 -57.48 -21.61
CA HIS A 4 -55.95 -56.11 -21.55
C HIS A 4 -56.93 -54.96 -21.19
N THR A 5 -56.55 -53.93 -20.42
CA THR A 5 -55.35 -53.08 -20.55
C THR A 5 -55.07 -52.36 -19.23
N ILE A 6 -53.85 -52.48 -18.71
CA ILE A 6 -53.31 -51.65 -17.63
C ILE A 6 -52.71 -50.41 -18.28
N ILE A 7 -53.26 -49.23 -17.98
CA ILE A 7 -52.68 -47.94 -18.39
C ILE A 7 -51.71 -47.52 -17.28
N SER A 8 -50.42 -47.78 -17.50
CA SER A 8 -49.34 -47.21 -16.69
C SER A 8 -49.06 -45.78 -17.16
N LEU A 9 -49.43 -44.79 -16.34
CA LEU A 9 -49.02 -43.40 -16.54
C LEU A 9 -47.54 -43.25 -16.13
N LEU A 10 -46.65 -43.17 -17.12
CA LEU A 10 -45.25 -42.83 -16.91
C LEU A 10 -45.16 -41.31 -16.69
N ALA A 11 -45.00 -40.89 -15.44
CA ALA A 11 -44.65 -39.51 -15.12
C ALA A 11 -43.17 -39.30 -15.48
N LEU A 12 -42.91 -38.71 -16.64
CA LEU A 12 -41.61 -38.15 -17.01
C LEU A 12 -41.28 -37.01 -16.04
N SER A 13 -40.55 -37.31 -14.96
CA SER A 13 -39.85 -36.29 -14.19
C SER A 13 -38.70 -35.75 -15.06
N LEU A 14 -38.98 -34.65 -15.76
CA LEU A 14 -37.98 -33.81 -16.40
C LEU A 14 -36.96 -33.41 -15.33
N PHE A 15 -35.78 -34.03 -15.40
CA PHE A 15 -34.57 -33.58 -14.74
C PHE A 15 -34.25 -32.18 -15.28
N GLY A 16 -34.76 -31.15 -14.60
CA GLY A 16 -34.30 -29.78 -14.78
C GLY A 16 -32.85 -29.73 -14.33
N SER A 17 -31.94 -29.79 -15.30
CA SER A 17 -30.51 -29.53 -15.06
C SER A 17 -30.40 -28.18 -14.34
N PRO A 18 -29.84 -28.11 -13.12
CA PRO A 18 -29.51 -26.83 -12.54
C PRO A 18 -28.46 -26.20 -13.46
N MET A 19 -28.89 -25.21 -14.25
CA MET A 19 -27.97 -24.32 -14.93
C MET A 19 -27.22 -23.54 -13.84
N LEU A 20 -26.07 -24.09 -13.43
CA LEU A 20 -25.00 -23.37 -12.78
C LEU A 20 -24.64 -22.21 -13.71
N HIS A 21 -25.24 -21.05 -13.44
CA HIS A 21 -24.80 -19.81 -14.03
C HIS A 21 -23.40 -19.59 -13.50
N ALA A 22 -22.39 -19.85 -14.32
CA ALA A 22 -21.05 -19.37 -14.11
C ALA A 22 -21.17 -17.84 -14.03
N GLN A 23 -21.24 -17.31 -12.81
CA GLN A 23 -21.08 -15.88 -12.57
C GLN A 23 -19.73 -15.54 -13.19
N GLY A 24 -19.76 -14.72 -14.25
CA GLY A 24 -18.58 -14.39 -15.02
C GLY A 24 -17.46 -14.03 -14.07
N LEU A 25 -16.33 -14.73 -14.20
CA LEU A 25 -15.12 -14.42 -13.45
C LEU A 25 -14.87 -12.92 -13.64
N GLY A 26 -15.09 -12.14 -12.58
CA GLY A 26 -14.86 -10.70 -12.60
C GLY A 26 -13.47 -10.41 -13.14
N GLN A 27 -13.30 -9.26 -13.80
CA GLN A 27 -12.03 -8.88 -14.43
C GLN A 27 -10.86 -9.18 -13.49
N GLN A 28 -9.98 -10.09 -13.92
CA GLN A 28 -8.80 -10.46 -13.15
C GLN A 28 -7.69 -9.45 -13.43
N TYR A 29 -7.12 -8.90 -12.36
CA TYR A 29 -6.01 -7.97 -12.41
C TYR A 29 -4.71 -8.73 -12.13
N SER A 30 -3.70 -8.47 -12.94
CA SER A 30 -2.32 -8.88 -12.67
C SER A 30 -1.52 -7.63 -12.33
N ILE A 31 -1.07 -7.53 -11.08
CA ILE A 31 -0.40 -6.32 -10.60
C ILE A 31 0.69 -6.64 -9.58
N SER A 32 1.83 -5.97 -9.74
CA SER A 32 2.92 -6.01 -8.77
C SER A 32 2.79 -4.82 -7.83
N PHE A 33 2.84 -5.06 -6.53
CA PHE A 33 2.79 -4.00 -5.52
C PHE A 33 3.87 -4.16 -4.46
N LYS A 34 4.14 -3.11 -3.70
CA LYS A 34 4.96 -3.15 -2.48
C LYS A 34 4.13 -2.69 -1.30
N THR A 35 4.60 -2.99 -0.09
CA THR A 35 4.00 -2.48 1.14
C THR A 35 5.01 -1.74 2.00
N VAL A 36 4.50 -0.84 2.83
CA VAL A 36 5.27 -0.15 3.87
C VAL A 36 4.39 0.09 5.10
N GLY A 37 4.87 -0.25 6.29
CA GLY A 37 4.16 0.03 7.53
C GLY A 37 4.51 1.42 8.08
N TRP A 38 3.57 2.09 8.75
CA TRP A 38 3.79 3.29 9.55
C TRP A 38 3.96 2.90 11.02
N GLY A 39 5.14 3.19 11.60
CA GLY A 39 5.49 2.86 12.99
C GLY A 39 5.49 1.39 13.43
N LYS A 40 4.78 0.49 12.76
CA LYS A 40 4.52 -0.91 13.17
C LYS A 40 4.74 -1.88 12.02
N SER A 41 5.10 -3.12 12.35
CA SER A 41 5.02 -4.24 11.41
C SER A 41 3.64 -4.89 11.53
N TYR A 42 3.07 -5.31 10.41
CA TYR A 42 1.83 -6.08 10.38
C TYR A 42 2.18 -7.53 10.03
N ARG A 43 1.96 -8.43 10.99
CA ARG A 43 2.24 -9.86 10.86
C ARG A 43 0.97 -10.62 10.51
N GLY A 44 1.12 -11.80 9.92
CA GLY A 44 0.01 -12.71 9.63
C GLY A 44 -0.99 -12.20 8.58
N LEU A 45 -0.66 -11.12 7.86
CA LEU A 45 -1.45 -10.68 6.71
C LEU A 45 -1.18 -11.60 5.53
N TYR A 46 -2.24 -11.94 4.80
CA TYR A 46 -2.14 -12.64 3.53
C TYR A 46 -3.23 -12.21 2.57
N MET A 47 -3.06 -12.55 1.31
CA MET A 47 -4.08 -12.41 0.26
C MET A 47 -4.40 -13.79 -0.30
N MET A 48 -5.59 -13.95 -0.86
CA MET A 48 -6.01 -15.17 -1.55
C MET A 48 -5.72 -15.04 -3.05
N VAL A 49 -4.89 -15.92 -3.60
CA VAL A 49 -4.54 -15.94 -5.03
C VAL A 49 -4.73 -17.37 -5.53
N GLY A 50 -5.69 -17.58 -6.44
CA GLY A 50 -6.00 -18.92 -6.98
C GLY A 50 -6.40 -19.94 -5.91
N GLY A 51 -7.02 -19.49 -4.80
CA GLY A 51 -7.38 -20.35 -3.67
C GLY A 51 -6.26 -20.58 -2.65
N GLU A 52 -5.05 -20.09 -2.91
CA GLU A 52 -3.91 -20.23 -1.99
C GLU A 52 -3.69 -18.96 -1.15
N LYS A 53 -3.26 -19.15 0.10
CA LYS A 53 -2.80 -18.06 0.97
C LYS A 53 -1.41 -17.60 0.53
N LYS A 54 -1.27 -16.34 0.12
CA LYS A 54 0.03 -15.70 -0.16
C LYS A 54 0.34 -14.67 0.92
N PRO A 55 1.46 -14.79 1.66
CA PRO A 55 1.78 -13.89 2.75
C PRO A 55 2.05 -12.47 2.23
N VAL A 56 1.58 -11.48 2.97
CA VAL A 56 1.81 -10.05 2.72
C VAL A 56 2.71 -9.52 3.83
N VAL A 57 3.98 -9.29 3.50
CA VAL A 57 5.00 -8.86 4.46
C VAL A 57 5.00 -7.35 4.55
N VAL A 58 4.70 -6.80 5.74
CA VAL A 58 4.73 -5.36 6.01
C VAL A 58 5.82 -5.02 7.04
N GLY A 59 6.91 -4.44 6.56
CA GLY A 59 8.05 -4.05 7.38
C GLY A 59 7.79 -2.80 8.23
N LYS A 60 8.42 -2.74 9.43
CA LYS A 60 8.35 -1.55 10.30
C LYS A 60 9.08 -0.35 9.70
N MET A 61 10.20 -0.54 8.99
CA MET A 61 11.05 0.57 8.50
C MET A 61 11.67 0.27 7.13
N GLY A 62 10.88 -0.27 6.21
CA GLY A 62 11.36 -0.63 4.89
C GLY A 62 10.22 -0.97 3.95
N LEU A 63 10.51 -0.89 2.65
CA LEU A 63 9.64 -1.44 1.63
C LEU A 63 9.71 -2.97 1.70
N SER A 64 8.57 -3.62 1.49
CA SER A 64 8.57 -5.05 1.21
C SER A 64 9.26 -5.33 -0.14
N PRO A 65 9.67 -6.60 -0.39
CA PRO A 65 9.84 -7.08 -1.75
C PRO A 65 8.58 -6.82 -2.60
N LYS A 66 8.74 -6.81 -3.92
CA LYS A 66 7.59 -6.78 -4.83
C LYS A 66 6.75 -8.05 -4.63
N LEU A 67 5.46 -7.87 -4.41
CA LEU A 67 4.45 -8.91 -4.30
C LEU A 67 3.62 -8.93 -5.57
N GLN A 68 3.28 -10.10 -6.07
CA GLN A 68 2.45 -10.28 -7.26
C GLN A 68 1.04 -10.66 -6.84
N TYR A 69 0.04 -9.93 -7.34
CA TYR A 69 -1.36 -10.24 -7.17
C TYR A 69 -1.98 -10.63 -8.51
N TYR A 70 -2.72 -11.73 -8.50
CA TYR A 70 -3.55 -12.18 -9.61
C TYR A 70 -4.95 -12.51 -9.09
N GLY A 71 -5.91 -11.63 -9.32
CA GLY A 71 -7.25 -11.78 -8.76
C GLY A 71 -8.17 -10.60 -9.04
N PRO A 72 -9.42 -10.63 -8.52
CA PRO A 72 -10.38 -9.55 -8.71
C PRO A 72 -9.96 -8.26 -7.99
N SER A 73 -10.42 -7.10 -8.47
CA SER A 73 -10.44 -5.88 -7.67
C SER A 73 -11.74 -5.85 -6.84
N PRO A 74 -11.71 -5.41 -5.57
CA PRO A 74 -10.55 -4.94 -4.81
C PRO A 74 -9.67 -6.10 -4.30
N LEU A 75 -8.38 -5.84 -4.11
CA LEU A 75 -7.48 -6.70 -3.35
C LEU A 75 -7.97 -6.75 -1.90
N VAL A 76 -8.24 -7.95 -1.38
CA VAL A 76 -8.62 -8.16 0.02
C VAL A 76 -7.45 -8.77 0.80
N LEU A 77 -7.10 -8.13 1.93
CA LEU A 77 -6.15 -8.66 2.89
C LEU A 77 -6.90 -9.38 4.01
N TYR A 78 -6.38 -10.53 4.40
CA TYR A 78 -6.96 -11.41 5.41
C TYR A 78 -6.00 -11.64 6.57
N ARG A 79 -6.57 -12.07 7.69
CA ARG A 79 -5.88 -12.71 8.81
C ARG A 79 -6.62 -13.96 9.21
N ASP A 80 -5.88 -14.88 9.79
CA ASP A 80 -6.47 -16.05 10.42
C ASP A 80 -7.04 -15.67 11.79
N THR A 81 -8.29 -16.05 12.03
CA THR A 81 -8.95 -15.94 13.34
C THR A 81 -9.41 -17.31 13.81
N GLN A 82 -9.25 -17.58 15.11
CA GLN A 82 -9.80 -18.78 15.72
C GLN A 82 -11.26 -18.57 16.09
N VAL A 83 -12.12 -19.46 15.61
CA VAL A 83 -13.53 -19.56 15.99
C VAL A 83 -13.73 -20.98 16.56
N GLY A 84 -13.67 -21.09 17.88
CA GLY A 84 -13.55 -22.40 18.54
C GLY A 84 -12.20 -23.05 18.20
N GLU A 85 -12.24 -24.28 17.68
CA GLU A 85 -11.05 -25.02 17.23
C GLU A 85 -10.71 -24.79 15.74
N VAL A 86 -11.55 -24.06 15.01
CA VAL A 86 -11.40 -23.84 13.56
C VAL A 86 -10.67 -22.52 13.29
N THR A 87 -9.73 -22.54 12.35
CA THR A 87 -9.07 -21.34 11.85
C THR A 87 -9.73 -20.88 10.56
N GLU A 88 -10.32 -19.69 10.59
CA GLU A 88 -11.05 -19.13 9.45
C GLU A 88 -10.40 -17.83 8.94
N PRO A 89 -10.45 -17.58 7.61
CA PRO A 89 -9.98 -16.33 7.03
C PRO A 89 -10.92 -15.18 7.36
N LYS A 90 -10.44 -14.18 8.11
CA LYS A 90 -11.16 -12.93 8.37
C LYS A 90 -10.61 -11.82 7.47
N PRO A 91 -11.42 -11.17 6.63
CA PRO A 91 -10.99 -10.00 5.89
C PRO A 91 -10.72 -8.83 6.86
N VAL A 92 -9.58 -8.16 6.70
CA VAL A 92 -9.15 -7.05 7.57
C VAL A 92 -8.96 -5.74 6.82
N ALA A 93 -8.75 -5.77 5.50
CA ALA A 93 -8.73 -4.60 4.65
C ALA A 93 -9.08 -4.93 3.20
N SER A 94 -9.58 -3.94 2.48
CA SER A 94 -9.90 -4.02 1.05
C SER A 94 -9.31 -2.80 0.35
N VAL A 95 -8.68 -3.02 -0.79
CA VAL A 95 -7.90 -2.02 -1.50
C VAL A 95 -8.28 -2.03 -2.97
N ASN A 96 -8.84 -0.93 -3.47
CA ASN A 96 -9.04 -0.78 -4.91
C ASN A 96 -7.69 -0.48 -5.58
N LEU A 97 -7.32 -1.30 -6.57
CA LEU A 97 -6.08 -1.16 -7.34
C LEU A 97 -6.33 -0.61 -8.75
N GLU A 98 -7.58 -0.32 -9.11
CA GLU A 98 -7.93 0.24 -10.40
C GLU A 98 -7.23 1.59 -10.65
N GLY A 99 -6.70 1.76 -11.86
CA GLY A 99 -6.05 3.00 -12.28
C GLY A 99 -4.64 3.23 -11.71
N VAL A 100 -4.11 2.33 -10.89
CA VAL A 100 -2.75 2.44 -10.33
C VAL A 100 -1.83 1.44 -11.03
N SER A 101 -0.76 1.93 -11.65
CA SER A 101 0.12 1.07 -12.46
C SER A 101 1.11 0.27 -11.61
N SER A 102 1.63 0.88 -10.53
CA SER A 102 2.61 0.26 -9.64
C SER A 102 2.31 0.62 -8.18
N PRO A 103 1.39 -0.09 -7.51
CA PRO A 103 0.89 0.33 -6.21
C PRO A 103 1.92 0.17 -5.09
N LEU A 104 2.05 1.21 -4.26
CA LEU A 104 2.63 1.13 -2.93
C LEU A 104 1.51 1.21 -1.90
N LEU A 105 1.31 0.12 -1.16
CA LEU A 105 0.34 0.02 -0.08
C LEU A 105 0.99 0.48 1.22
N MET A 106 0.58 1.66 1.69
CA MET A 106 1.05 2.22 2.95
C MET A 106 0.05 1.93 4.06
N LEU A 107 0.47 1.14 5.05
CA LEU A 107 -0.33 0.82 6.23
C LEU A 107 -0.07 1.88 7.31
N VAL A 108 -0.91 2.92 7.32
CA VAL A 108 -0.72 4.18 8.08
C VAL A 108 -1.11 4.07 9.54
N SER A 109 -2.21 3.40 9.87
CA SER A 109 -2.73 3.36 11.24
C SER A 109 -3.75 2.23 11.38
N GLY A 110 -4.24 2.00 12.59
CA GLY A 110 -5.29 1.03 12.86
C GLY A 110 -4.90 -0.06 13.85
N GLN A 111 -5.90 -0.83 14.26
CA GLN A 111 -5.67 -2.07 14.99
C GLN A 111 -5.08 -3.10 14.02
N PRO A 112 -4.31 -4.09 14.51
CA PRO A 112 -3.78 -5.15 13.66
C PRO A 112 -4.84 -5.83 12.78
N ASP A 113 -6.09 -5.90 13.25
CA ASP A 113 -7.20 -6.56 12.57
C ASP A 113 -8.11 -5.59 11.78
N SER A 114 -7.74 -4.32 11.72
CA SER A 114 -8.39 -3.28 10.89
C SER A 114 -7.36 -2.23 10.45
N PRO A 115 -6.33 -2.64 9.66
CA PRO A 115 -5.34 -1.69 9.16
C PRO A 115 -5.98 -0.69 8.19
N GLN A 116 -5.67 0.58 8.37
CA GLN A 116 -5.92 1.62 7.38
C GLN A 116 -4.81 1.58 6.33
N ILE A 117 -5.21 1.48 5.06
CA ILE A 117 -4.30 1.37 3.92
C ILE A 117 -4.50 2.58 3.01
N ARG A 118 -3.42 3.28 2.70
CA ARG A 118 -3.38 4.27 1.62
C ARG A 118 -2.67 3.65 0.42
N VAL A 119 -3.23 3.87 -0.77
CA VAL A 119 -2.64 3.44 -2.03
C VAL A 119 -1.97 4.63 -2.68
N MET A 120 -0.78 4.42 -3.22
CA MET A 120 -0.07 5.42 -4.01
C MET A 120 0.52 4.76 -5.24
N ASP A 121 0.69 5.51 -6.32
CA ASP A 121 1.50 5.06 -7.45
C ASP A 121 2.99 5.27 -7.13
N ASP A 122 3.73 4.15 -7.15
CA ASP A 122 5.16 4.05 -6.87
C ASP A 122 6.05 4.29 -8.10
N SER A 123 5.44 4.50 -9.28
CA SER A 123 6.12 4.89 -10.50
C SER A 123 6.90 6.20 -10.29
N GLY A 124 8.17 6.16 -10.68
CA GLY A 124 9.08 7.29 -10.58
C GLY A 124 9.52 7.68 -9.16
N LEU A 125 9.07 6.98 -8.10
CA LEU A 125 9.48 7.29 -6.72
C LEU A 125 10.95 6.97 -6.43
N TYR A 126 11.57 6.13 -7.25
CA TYR A 126 12.92 5.63 -7.03
C TYR A 126 13.87 6.19 -8.08
N GLN A 127 14.64 7.20 -7.68
CA GLN A 127 15.69 7.80 -8.51
C GLN A 127 17.00 7.82 -7.71
N PRO A 128 18.16 7.51 -8.33
CA PRO A 128 19.48 7.66 -7.70
C PRO A 128 19.66 9.05 -7.11
N ALA A 129 20.07 9.14 -5.84
CA ALA A 129 20.16 10.40 -5.09
C ALA A 129 18.86 11.22 -5.09
N GLY A 130 17.72 10.56 -5.33
CA GLY A 130 16.41 11.17 -5.36
C GLY A 130 15.73 11.12 -4.00
N MET A 131 14.88 12.11 -3.75
CA MET A 131 13.98 12.13 -2.61
C MET A 131 12.56 12.38 -3.08
N THR A 132 11.63 11.52 -2.70
CA THR A 132 10.19 11.82 -2.84
C THR A 132 9.62 12.11 -1.47
N VAL A 133 9.05 13.29 -1.32
CA VAL A 133 8.38 13.74 -0.12
C VAL A 133 6.87 13.73 -0.39
N ILE A 134 6.11 13.12 0.52
CA ILE A 134 4.66 12.92 0.40
C ILE A 134 4.01 13.52 1.63
N ASN A 135 3.09 14.46 1.42
CA ASN A 135 2.31 15.06 2.48
C ASN A 135 0.98 14.31 2.61
N MET A 136 0.83 13.52 3.67
CA MET A 136 -0.41 12.81 4.00
C MET A 136 -1.16 13.48 5.16
N SER A 137 -0.69 14.65 5.60
CA SER A 137 -1.38 15.46 6.61
C SER A 137 -2.47 16.30 5.97
N SER A 138 -3.40 16.78 6.77
CA SER A 138 -4.43 17.74 6.32
C SER A 138 -3.89 19.17 6.14
N LYS A 139 -2.61 19.41 6.45
CA LYS A 139 -1.99 20.73 6.51
C LYS A 139 -1.12 21.00 5.30
N LEU A 140 -1.03 22.26 4.89
CA LEU A 140 0.04 22.72 4.00
C LEU A 140 1.37 22.63 4.75
N LEU A 141 2.37 21.96 4.16
CA LEU A 141 3.68 21.81 4.76
C LEU A 141 4.73 22.58 3.97
N ALA A 142 5.55 23.37 4.66
CA ALA A 142 6.71 24.05 4.09
C ALA A 142 7.98 23.23 4.36
N PHE A 143 8.74 22.93 3.33
CA PHE A 143 9.97 22.15 3.40
C PHE A 143 11.18 23.01 3.03
N SER A 144 12.29 22.75 3.73
CA SER A 144 13.63 23.18 3.34
C SER A 144 14.54 21.95 3.36
N ILE A 145 15.10 21.58 2.21
CA ILE A 145 15.93 20.38 2.04
C ILE A 145 17.21 20.77 1.30
N GLY A 146 18.34 20.83 2.00
CA GLY A 146 19.54 21.48 1.48
C GLY A 146 19.21 22.94 1.14
N ASP A 147 19.44 23.33 -0.11
CA ASP A 147 19.14 24.67 -0.61
C ASP A 147 17.71 24.81 -1.17
N GLU A 148 17.01 23.69 -1.39
CA GLU A 148 15.65 23.69 -1.93
C GLU A 148 14.63 24.12 -0.87
N ARG A 149 13.71 25.00 -1.27
CA ARG A 149 12.57 25.43 -0.44
C ARG A 149 11.29 25.36 -1.24
N PHE A 150 10.28 24.73 -0.68
CA PHE A 150 9.00 24.54 -1.36
C PHE A 150 7.90 24.24 -0.34
N SER A 151 6.64 24.29 -0.80
CA SER A 151 5.51 23.80 -0.01
C SER A 151 4.86 22.62 -0.71
N ILE A 152 4.28 21.69 0.05
CA ILE A 152 3.49 20.57 -0.45
C ILE A 152 2.09 20.68 0.14
N PRO A 153 1.04 20.85 -0.68
CA PRO A 153 -0.35 20.77 -0.22
C PRO A 153 -0.71 19.41 0.41
N PRO A 154 -1.84 19.31 1.12
CA PRO A 154 -2.37 18.03 1.58
C PRO A 154 -2.52 17.02 0.43
N ASP A 155 -2.20 15.76 0.71
CA ASP A 155 -2.29 14.60 -0.20
C ASP A 155 -1.47 14.71 -1.50
N GLU A 156 -0.55 15.67 -1.58
CA GLU A 156 0.36 15.87 -2.71
C GLU A 156 1.76 15.29 -2.43
N LYS A 157 2.52 15.09 -3.52
CA LYS A 157 3.92 14.64 -3.45
C LYS A 157 4.84 15.53 -4.27
N LYS A 158 6.10 15.65 -3.83
CA LYS A 158 7.17 16.31 -4.58
C LYS A 158 8.40 15.43 -4.68
N GLN A 159 8.90 15.27 -5.89
CA GLN A 159 10.17 14.62 -6.18
C GLN A 159 11.27 15.67 -6.26
N LEU A 160 12.43 15.34 -5.71
CA LEU A 160 13.64 16.15 -5.71
C LEU A 160 14.78 15.31 -6.27
N ASP A 161 15.52 15.88 -7.21
CA ASP A 161 16.84 15.38 -7.60
C ASP A 161 17.88 16.08 -6.73
N LEU A 162 18.57 15.31 -5.88
CA LEU A 162 19.58 15.83 -4.96
C LEU A 162 21.01 15.51 -5.42
N LYS A 163 21.20 15.12 -6.69
CA LYS A 163 22.55 14.87 -7.24
C LYS A 163 23.46 16.09 -7.12
N SER A 164 22.93 17.29 -7.37
CA SER A 164 23.70 18.54 -7.25
C SER A 164 24.21 18.77 -5.81
N GLN A 165 23.47 18.30 -4.81
CA GLN A 165 23.80 18.42 -3.38
C GLN A 165 24.91 17.46 -2.95
N MET A 166 25.23 16.42 -3.74
CA MET A 166 26.32 15.47 -3.45
C MET A 166 27.71 15.97 -3.92
N GLY A 167 27.75 16.99 -4.78
CA GLY A 167 28.99 17.42 -5.44
C GLY A 167 29.60 16.33 -6.31
N SER A 168 30.91 16.42 -6.58
CA SER A 168 31.65 15.45 -7.42
C SER A 168 32.03 14.14 -6.71
N ARG A 169 31.58 13.92 -5.47
CA ARG A 169 31.91 12.72 -4.69
C ARG A 169 30.92 11.60 -4.99
N GLU A 170 31.08 10.99 -6.16
CA GLU A 170 30.39 9.74 -6.49
C GLU A 170 30.71 8.69 -5.40
N THR A 171 29.71 7.92 -4.97
CA THR A 171 29.76 6.88 -3.91
C THR A 171 29.87 7.31 -2.44
N ALA A 172 30.02 8.61 -2.12
CA ALA A 172 30.05 9.07 -0.73
C ALA A 172 28.66 9.44 -0.19
N TRP A 173 28.38 9.05 1.05
CA TRP A 173 27.18 9.48 1.77
C TRP A 173 27.28 10.96 2.09
N THR A 174 26.30 11.74 1.64
CA THR A 174 26.22 13.18 1.95
C THR A 174 25.01 13.43 2.84
N GLU A 175 25.12 14.31 3.83
CA GLU A 175 23.99 14.67 4.69
C GLU A 175 23.35 15.98 4.23
N VAL A 176 22.05 15.96 3.95
CA VAL A 176 21.28 17.18 3.68
C VAL A 176 20.48 17.59 4.92
N THR A 177 20.58 18.87 5.30
CA THR A 177 19.76 19.41 6.38
C THR A 177 18.32 19.56 5.88
N THR A 178 17.39 18.98 6.61
CA THR A 178 15.96 19.06 6.32
C THR A 178 15.21 19.70 7.47
N SER A 179 14.34 20.65 7.16
CA SER A 179 13.38 21.24 8.09
C SER A 179 11.98 21.22 7.48
N ILE A 180 10.96 20.99 8.31
CA ILE A 180 9.55 21.06 7.92
C ILE A 180 8.83 22.03 8.84
N GLY A 181 8.13 22.97 8.24
CA GLY A 181 7.20 23.87 8.89
C GLY A 181 5.75 23.44 8.66
N ALA A 182 4.91 23.65 9.65
CA ALA A 182 3.45 23.54 9.55
C ALA A 182 2.82 24.72 10.30
N GLN A 183 1.61 25.12 9.90
CA GLN A 183 0.83 26.10 10.66
C GLN A 183 0.25 25.46 11.93
N ASP A 184 0.29 26.20 13.03
CA ASP A 184 -0.44 25.86 14.26
C ASP A 184 -1.92 26.25 14.16
N GLU A 185 -2.69 26.01 15.22
CA GLU A 185 -4.13 26.33 15.28
C GLU A 185 -4.45 27.82 15.10
N LYS A 186 -3.46 28.71 15.31
CA LYS A 186 -3.59 30.16 15.12
C LYS A 186 -3.15 30.62 13.74
N GLY A 187 -2.66 29.70 12.90
CA GLY A 187 -2.13 29.99 11.57
C GLY A 187 -0.64 30.38 11.56
N ASP A 188 0.04 30.35 12.71
CA ASP A 188 1.45 30.70 12.81
C ASP A 188 2.34 29.54 12.34
N TRP A 189 3.34 29.83 11.51
CA TRP A 189 4.28 28.82 11.03
C TRP A 189 5.25 28.41 12.13
N ARG A 190 5.35 27.10 12.38
CA ARG A 190 6.33 26.51 13.30
C ARG A 190 7.09 25.39 12.65
N VAL A 191 8.39 25.30 12.96
CA VAL A 191 9.20 24.15 12.59
C VAL A 191 8.78 22.95 13.44
N VAL A 192 8.16 21.95 12.80
CA VAL A 192 7.68 20.71 13.43
C VAL A 192 8.67 19.56 13.29
N TYR A 193 9.63 19.68 12.38
CA TYR A 193 10.66 18.68 12.17
C TYR A 193 11.98 19.32 11.73
N ARG A 194 13.10 18.81 12.25
CA ARG A 194 14.44 19.13 11.76
C ARG A 194 15.37 17.95 11.93
N LYS A 195 16.00 17.49 10.86
CA LYS A 195 17.00 16.41 10.90
C LYS A 195 17.94 16.50 9.70
N ARG A 196 19.11 15.87 9.82
CA ARG A 196 19.98 15.59 8.68
C ARG A 196 19.64 14.22 8.09
N TRP A 197 19.49 14.16 6.78
CA TRP A 197 19.18 12.93 6.07
C TRP A 197 20.35 12.52 5.17
N PRO A 198 20.76 11.24 5.21
CA PRO A 198 21.84 10.79 4.35
C PRO A 198 21.33 10.52 2.93
N ILE A 199 21.95 11.12 1.92
CA ILE A 199 21.70 10.84 0.51
C ILE A 199 22.89 10.08 -0.09
N SER A 200 22.61 9.22 -1.08
CA SER A 200 23.62 8.52 -1.86
C SER A 200 23.11 8.27 -3.28
N ASP A 201 24.04 8.12 -4.23
CA ASP A 201 23.79 7.73 -5.62
C ASP A 201 23.25 6.29 -5.74
N THR A 202 23.43 5.47 -4.70
CA THR A 202 22.98 4.08 -4.62
C THR A 202 21.61 3.92 -3.94
N SER A 203 20.98 5.01 -3.49
CA SER A 203 19.69 4.94 -2.82
C SER A 203 18.77 6.09 -3.17
N SER A 204 17.50 5.89 -2.86
CA SER A 204 16.44 6.90 -2.89
C SER A 204 15.79 7.00 -1.51
N LEU A 205 15.30 8.18 -1.18
CA LEU A 205 14.57 8.43 0.05
C LEU A 205 13.09 8.67 -0.24
N LEU A 206 12.24 7.90 0.44
CA LEU A 206 10.81 8.16 0.54
C LEU A 206 10.54 8.80 1.89
N VAL A 207 9.93 9.97 1.90
CA VAL A 207 9.60 10.71 3.11
C VAL A 207 8.10 10.90 3.17
N PHE A 208 7.50 10.45 4.27
CA PHE A 208 6.08 10.58 4.54
C PHE A 208 5.89 11.53 5.70
N ALA A 209 5.09 12.59 5.50
CA ALA A 209 4.60 13.43 6.58
C ALA A 209 3.15 13.08 6.86
N VAL A 210 2.85 12.62 8.07
CA VAL A 210 1.52 12.14 8.48
C VAL A 210 1.07 12.92 9.70
N GLU A 211 -0.22 13.22 9.78
CA GLU A 211 -0.81 13.80 10.98
C GLU A 211 -1.25 12.71 11.96
N GLU A 212 -0.75 12.77 13.19
CA GLU A 212 -1.08 11.83 14.26
C GLU A 212 -1.29 12.61 15.57
N HIS A 213 -2.49 12.50 16.15
CA HIS A 213 -2.90 13.28 17.35
C HIS A 213 -2.66 14.80 17.18
N GLY A 214 -2.96 15.36 16.01
CA GLY A 214 -2.80 16.79 15.68
C GLY A 214 -1.36 17.24 15.37
N ASN A 215 -0.39 16.34 15.52
CA ASN A 215 1.03 16.61 15.26
C ASN A 215 1.46 16.04 13.90
N VAL A 216 2.29 16.77 13.18
CA VAL A 216 2.90 16.28 11.95
C VAL A 216 4.13 15.46 12.30
N LEU A 217 4.07 14.17 12.04
CA LEU A 217 5.16 13.23 12.20
C LEU A 217 5.76 12.89 10.84
N THR A 218 7.07 12.67 10.81
CA THR A 218 7.76 12.30 9.56
C THR A 218 8.34 10.91 9.66
N LYS A 219 8.33 10.20 8.55
CA LYS A 219 9.06 8.95 8.41
C LYS A 219 9.84 8.91 7.11
N MET A 220 11.10 8.55 7.23
CA MET A 220 11.99 8.31 6.11
C MET A 220 12.12 6.80 5.90
N VAL A 221 11.96 6.37 4.65
CA VAL A 221 12.20 5.01 4.18
C VAL A 221 13.26 5.09 3.10
N ARG A 222 14.37 4.38 3.31
CA ARG A 222 15.43 4.28 2.31
C ARG A 222 15.16 3.11 1.40
N ASN A 223 15.26 3.33 0.11
CA ASN A 223 15.25 2.28 -0.90
C ASN A 223 16.62 2.20 -1.56
N TYR A 224 17.32 1.10 -1.32
CA TYR A 224 18.58 0.81 -2.02
C TYR A 224 18.26 0.37 -3.44
N LEU A 225 18.94 0.98 -4.40
CA LEU A 225 18.84 0.59 -5.79
C LEU A 225 19.78 -0.60 -5.97
N ASN A 226 19.21 -1.79 -6.15
CA ASN A 226 20.00 -2.96 -6.53
C ASN A 226 20.68 -2.64 -7.87
N ARG A 227 22.01 -2.60 -7.87
CA ARG A 227 22.82 -2.54 -9.10
C ARG A 227 22.85 -3.90 -9.76
#